data_AF-A0A661MUY6-F1
#
_entry.id   AF-A0A661MUY6-F1
#
_cell.length_a   1.000
_cell.length_b   1.000
_cell.length_c   1.000
_cell.angle_alpha   90.00
_cell.angle_beta   90.00
_cell.angle_gamma   90.00
#
_symmetry.space_group_name_H-M   'P 1'
#
loop_
_entity.id
_entity.type
_entity.pdbx_description
1 polymer ?
#
loop_
_entity_poly.entity_id
_entity_poly.type
_entity_poly.pdbx_seq_one_letter_code
_entity_poly.pdbx_strand_id
1 'polypeptide(L)'
;MPSGRAGGGGGGGYPLGSIEVTWEPCSLHDGADDGLAKCATSAMPTHWGDPTAGTFDVRAKRLLAGGQSETQLWLLHGGPGASGTVGFPARMERLQGDYPAADIYTLDHRGT
;
A
#
# COMPACT_ATOMS: atom_id res chain seq x y z
N MET A 1 13.59 18.85 44.21
CA MET A 1 13.94 19.24 42.83
C MET A 1 13.26 18.27 41.87
N PRO A 2 12.11 18.59 41.25
CA PRO A 2 11.54 17.72 40.24
C PRO A 2 12.37 17.82 38.96
N SER A 3 12.92 16.70 38.50
CA SER A 3 13.63 16.61 37.23
C SER A 3 12.63 16.76 36.08
N GLY A 4 12.78 17.82 35.29
CA GLY A 4 11.99 18.08 34.10
C GLY A 4 12.16 16.95 33.08
N ARG A 5 11.03 16.37 32.67
CA ARG A 5 10.93 15.48 31.52
C ARG A 5 11.13 16.35 30.28
N ALA A 6 12.29 16.23 29.63
CA ALA A 6 12.52 16.86 28.33
C ALA A 6 11.58 16.24 27.30
N GLY A 7 10.48 16.93 27.01
CA GLY A 7 9.69 16.69 25.82
C GLY A 7 10.53 17.09 24.60
N GLY A 8 11.13 16.09 23.95
CA GLY A 8 11.82 16.25 22.67
C GLY A 8 10.82 16.45 21.55
N GLY A 9 10.24 17.64 21.44
CA GLY A 9 9.55 18.11 20.24
C GLY A 9 10.57 18.47 19.17
N GLY A 10 11.06 17.47 18.43
CA GLY A 10 11.89 17.65 17.24
C GLY A 10 11.00 17.66 16.00
N GLY A 11 10.44 18.83 15.69
CA GLY A 11 9.62 19.07 14.50
C GLY A 11 10.45 19.00 13.21
N GLY A 12 10.61 17.81 12.68
CA GLY A 12 11.04 17.56 11.31
C GLY A 12 10.29 16.32 10.85
N GLY A 13 9.04 16.49 10.41
CA GLY A 13 8.24 15.38 9.89
C GLY A 13 8.98 14.71 8.73
N TYR A 14 8.79 13.40 8.58
CA TYR A 14 9.33 12.69 7.42
C TYR A 14 8.93 13.40 6.11
N PRO A 15 9.84 13.59 5.15
CA PRO A 15 9.52 14.24 3.89
C PRO A 15 8.63 13.31 3.04
N LEU A 16 7.31 13.36 3.22
CA LEU A 16 6.37 12.45 2.53
C LEU A 16 6.51 12.47 1.01
N GLY A 17 6.93 13.61 0.44
CA GLY A 17 7.20 13.75 -1.00
C GLY A 17 8.41 12.98 -1.52
N SER A 18 9.24 12.40 -0.65
CA SER A 18 10.35 11.53 -1.06
C SER A 18 9.96 10.06 -1.21
N ILE A 19 8.72 9.70 -0.89
CA ILE A 19 8.23 8.32 -1.04
C ILE A 19 7.75 8.15 -2.47
N GLU A 20 8.51 7.38 -3.24
CA GLU A 20 8.18 7.08 -4.63
C GLU A 20 7.38 5.77 -4.74
N VAL A 21 6.40 5.75 -5.65
CA VAL A 21 5.57 4.58 -5.93
C VAL A 21 5.60 4.32 -7.44
N THR A 22 6.43 3.37 -7.85
CA THR A 22 6.53 2.93 -9.23
C THR A 22 5.61 1.74 -9.47
N TRP A 23 4.68 1.88 -10.41
CA TRP A 23 3.69 0.86 -10.73
C TRP A 23 4.06 0.14 -12.01
N GLU A 24 4.16 -1.19 -11.93
CA GLU A 24 4.52 -2.04 -13.06
C GLU A 24 3.40 -3.06 -13.33
N PRO A 25 3.19 -3.48 -14.59
CA PRO A 25 2.28 -4.56 -14.89
C PRO A 25 2.64 -5.83 -14.11
N CYS A 26 1.64 -6.49 -13.53
CA CYS A 26 1.80 -7.76 -12.83
C CYS A 26 0.56 -8.63 -13.03
N SER A 27 0.66 -9.90 -12.66
CA SER A 27 -0.49 -10.78 -12.70
C SER A 27 -1.49 -10.41 -11.59
N LEU A 28 -2.79 -10.53 -11.89
CA LEU A 28 -3.82 -10.35 -10.85
C LEU A 28 -3.72 -11.49 -9.84
N HIS A 29 -3.66 -12.73 -10.33
CA HIS A 29 -3.41 -13.94 -9.55
C HIS A 29 -1.96 -14.38 -9.65
N ASP A 30 -1.39 -14.86 -8.54
CA ASP A 30 0.02 -15.29 -8.50
C ASP A 30 0.25 -16.46 -9.47
N GLY A 31 1.28 -16.34 -10.31
CA GLY A 31 1.64 -17.35 -11.31
C GLY A 31 0.76 -17.39 -12.56
N ALA A 32 -0.18 -16.45 -12.72
CA ALA A 32 -1.05 -16.40 -13.91
C ALA A 32 -0.41 -15.69 -15.11
N ASP A 33 0.59 -14.83 -14.90
CA ASP A 33 1.29 -14.05 -15.94
C ASP A 33 0.36 -13.28 -16.91
N ASP A 34 -0.79 -12.82 -16.39
CA ASP A 34 -1.88 -12.21 -17.18
C ASP A 34 -1.73 -10.70 -17.43
N GLY A 35 -0.88 -10.01 -16.67
CA GLY A 35 -0.66 -8.56 -16.77
C GLY A 35 -1.90 -7.70 -16.47
N LEU A 36 -2.94 -8.27 -15.83
CA LEU A 36 -4.23 -7.60 -15.59
C LEU A 36 -4.15 -6.54 -14.48
N ALA A 37 -3.19 -6.67 -13.57
CA ALA A 37 -3.01 -5.76 -12.45
C ALA A 37 -1.76 -4.89 -12.62
N LYS A 38 -1.63 -3.90 -11.74
CA LYS A 38 -0.36 -3.19 -11.53
C LYS A 38 0.08 -3.38 -10.09
N CYS A 39 1.36 -3.65 -9.89
CA CYS A 39 1.96 -3.84 -8.59
C CYS A 39 3.02 -2.76 -8.33
N ALA A 40 3.24 -2.44 -7.07
CA ALA A 40 4.28 -1.52 -6.64
C ALA A 40 4.92 -2.03 -5.36
N THR A 41 6.21 -1.75 -5.22
CA THR A 41 6.95 -1.89 -3.96
C THR A 41 7.53 -0.54 -3.61
N SER A 42 7.20 -0.03 -2.42
CA SER A 42 7.64 1.29 -1.96
C SER A 42 8.36 1.18 -0.63
N ALA A 43 9.53 1.80 -0.54
CA ALA A 43 10.28 1.93 0.70
C ALA A 43 9.62 2.96 1.63
N MET A 44 9.13 2.50 2.78
CA MET A 44 8.50 3.32 3.82
C MET A 44 9.43 3.41 5.04
N PRO A 45 9.49 4.54 5.75
CA PRO A 45 10.36 4.68 6.90
C PRO A 45 9.91 3.80 8.07
N THR A 46 10.87 3.17 8.74
CA THR A 46 10.63 2.43 9.98
C THR A 46 10.16 3.35 11.10
N HIS A 47 10.61 4.61 11.09
CA HIS A 47 10.25 5.64 12.06
C HIS A 47 9.99 7.00 11.38
N TRP A 48 8.77 7.51 11.48
CA TRP A 48 8.37 8.76 10.81
C TRP A 48 9.02 10.03 11.37
N GLY A 49 9.58 9.98 12.59
CA GLY A 49 10.30 11.10 13.19
C GLY A 49 11.82 11.00 13.06
N ASP A 50 12.33 9.94 12.43
CA ASP A 50 13.77 9.70 12.26
C ASP A 50 14.02 9.11 10.86
N PRO A 51 14.36 9.94 9.86
CA PRO A 51 14.59 9.47 8.51
C PRO A 51 15.84 8.57 8.39
N THR A 52 16.68 8.50 9.43
CA THR A 52 17.88 7.66 9.47
C THR A 52 17.64 6.27 10.06
N ALA A 53 16.45 6.03 10.62
CA ALA A 53 16.05 4.75 11.23
C ALA A 53 15.84 3.60 10.22
N GLY A 54 16.14 3.84 8.95
CA GLY A 54 15.98 2.88 7.86
C GLY A 54 14.54 2.78 7.33
N THR A 55 14.36 1.87 6.38
CA THR A 55 13.11 1.65 5.66
C THR A 55 12.69 0.19 5.65
N PHE A 56 11.42 -0.05 5.33
CA PHE A 56 10.87 -1.37 5.01
C PHE A 56 10.01 -1.27 3.75
N ASP A 57 9.84 -2.38 3.05
CA ASP A 57 9.04 -2.41 1.83
C ASP A 57 7.56 -2.59 2.14
N VAL A 58 6.74 -1.76 1.48
CA VAL A 58 5.29 -1.94 1.39
C VAL A 58 4.95 -2.35 -0.03
N ARG A 59 4.21 -3.46 -0.15
CA ARG A 59 3.71 -3.95 -1.44
C ARG A 59 2.28 -3.51 -1.64
N ALA A 60 1.96 -3.09 -2.86
CA ALA A 60 0.62 -2.73 -3.26
C ALA A 60 0.26 -3.38 -4.59
N LYS A 61 -1.03 -3.66 -4.78
CA LYS A 61 -1.60 -4.19 -6.02
C LYS A 61 -2.85 -3.37 -6.34
N ARG A 62 -3.03 -3.02 -7.61
CA ARG A 62 -4.23 -2.34 -8.10
C ARG A 62 -4.77 -2.98 -9.37
N LEU A 63 -6.08 -3.05 -9.46
CA LEU A 63 -6.84 -3.40 -10.65
C LEU A 63 -7.56 -2.12 -11.08
N LEU A 64 -7.25 -1.63 -12.28
CA LEU A 64 -7.76 -0.34 -12.76
C LEU A 64 -9.07 -0.55 -13.52
N ALA A 65 -9.93 0.46 -13.50
CA ALA A 65 -11.09 0.52 -14.37
C ALA A 65 -10.66 0.37 -15.84
N GLY A 66 -11.45 -0.38 -16.62
CA GLY A 66 -11.20 -0.55 -18.06
C GLY A 66 -11.47 0.72 -18.90
N GLY A 67 -12.07 1.74 -18.30
CA GLY A 67 -12.40 3.02 -18.90
C GLY A 67 -12.08 4.19 -17.96
N GLN A 68 -12.95 5.21 -17.94
CA GLN A 68 -12.78 6.32 -17.01
C GLN A 68 -13.05 5.86 -15.57
N SER A 69 -12.08 6.06 -14.69
CA SER A 69 -12.23 5.85 -13.25
C SER A 69 -13.09 6.96 -12.64
N GLU A 70 -14.08 6.56 -11.84
CA GLU A 70 -14.98 7.46 -11.11
C GLU A 70 -14.75 7.39 -9.60
N THR A 71 -14.11 6.34 -9.10
CA THR A 71 -13.88 6.12 -7.67
C THR A 71 -12.71 5.18 -7.40
N GLN A 72 -12.21 5.20 -6.17
CA GLN A 72 -11.18 4.28 -5.69
C GLN A 72 -11.68 3.49 -4.48
N LEU A 73 -11.55 2.17 -4.55
CA LEU A 73 -11.85 1.27 -3.44
C LEU A 73 -10.55 0.68 -2.88
N TRP A 74 -10.28 0.95 -1.61
CA TRP A 74 -9.10 0.43 -0.91
C TRP A 74 -9.48 -0.74 0.00
N LEU A 75 -8.91 -1.90 -0.27
CA LEU A 75 -9.06 -3.10 0.53
C LEU A 75 -7.85 -3.23 1.45
N LEU A 76 -8.11 -3.55 2.71
CA LEU A 76 -7.08 -3.85 3.70
C LEU A 76 -7.38 -5.20 4.32
N HIS A 77 -6.42 -6.11 4.26
CA HIS A 77 -6.64 -7.46 4.75
C HIS A 77 -6.54 -7.44 6.27
N GLY A 78 -7.65 -7.77 6.93
CA GLY A 78 -7.72 -7.83 8.40
C GLY A 78 -6.92 -9.00 8.97
N GLY A 79 -6.90 -9.06 10.31
CA GLY A 79 -5.96 -9.89 11.07
C GLY A 79 -4.55 -9.30 11.03
N PRO A 80 -3.68 -9.59 12.00
CA PRO A 80 -2.27 -9.24 11.88
C PRO A 80 -1.58 -10.18 10.87
N GLY A 81 -0.75 -9.62 10.00
CA GLY A 81 0.15 -10.37 9.11
C GLY A 81 -0.50 -11.04 7.89
N ALA A 82 -1.75 -10.71 7.55
CA ALA A 82 -2.35 -11.20 6.31
C ALA A 82 -2.01 -10.29 5.12
N SER A 83 -1.65 -10.88 3.98
CA SER A 83 -1.35 -10.14 2.76
C SER A 83 -2.61 -9.81 1.97
N GLY A 84 -2.83 -8.53 1.70
CA GLY A 84 -3.86 -8.08 0.79
C GLY A 84 -3.50 -8.35 -0.66
N THR A 85 -2.21 -8.20 -1.02
CA THR A 85 -1.74 -8.42 -2.40
C THR A 85 -1.88 -9.88 -2.85
N VAL A 86 -1.79 -10.82 -1.92
CA VAL A 86 -2.00 -12.27 -2.14
C VAL A 86 -3.45 -12.69 -1.89
N GLY A 87 -4.10 -12.15 -0.85
CA GLY A 87 -5.40 -12.65 -0.37
C GLY A 87 -6.63 -12.11 -1.10
N PHE A 88 -6.53 -10.95 -1.76
CA PHE A 88 -7.68 -10.29 -2.38
C PHE A 88 -7.88 -10.40 -3.91
N PRO A 89 -7.01 -10.99 -4.76
CA PRO A 89 -7.24 -11.04 -6.21
C PRO A 89 -8.66 -11.46 -6.64
N ALA A 90 -9.18 -12.57 -6.11
CA ALA A 90 -10.53 -13.03 -6.45
C ALA A 90 -11.64 -12.06 -5.98
N ARG A 91 -11.41 -11.33 -4.87
CA ARG A 91 -12.34 -10.30 -4.40
C ARG A 91 -12.24 -9.03 -5.24
N MET A 92 -11.05 -8.63 -5.66
CA MET A 92 -10.84 -7.51 -6.58
C MET A 92 -11.55 -7.76 -7.91
N GLU A 93 -11.40 -8.95 -8.49
CA GLU A 93 -12.08 -9.31 -9.74
C GLU A 93 -13.60 -9.21 -9.63
N ARG A 94 -14.17 -9.80 -8.56
CA ARG A 94 -15.62 -9.71 -8.30
C ARG A 94 -16.09 -8.26 -8.15
N LEU A 95 -15.37 -7.47 -7.36
CA LEU A 95 -15.70 -6.07 -7.13
C LEU A 95 -15.59 -5.24 -8.42
N GLN A 96 -14.65 -5.56 -9.31
CA GLN A 96 -14.52 -4.89 -10.61
C GLN A 96 -15.72 -5.20 -11.50
N GLY A 97 -16.25 -6.43 -11.44
CA GLY A 97 -17.48 -6.81 -12.13
C GLY A 97 -18.71 -6.04 -11.61
N ASP A 98 -18.82 -5.87 -10.29
CA ASP A 98 -19.92 -5.15 -9.65
C ASP A 98 -19.80 -3.61 -9.83
N TYR A 99 -18.57 -3.09 -9.90
CA TYR A 99 -18.25 -1.66 -9.97
C TYR A 99 -17.21 -1.38 -11.08
N PRO A 100 -17.59 -1.43 -12.37
CA PRO A 100 -16.64 -1.38 -13.49
C PRO A 100 -15.87 -0.07 -13.63
N ALA A 101 -16.37 1.03 -13.06
CA ALA A 101 -15.72 2.34 -13.05
C ALA A 101 -14.86 2.60 -11.80
N ALA A 102 -14.70 1.62 -10.92
CA ALA A 102 -13.83 1.73 -9.75
C ALA A 102 -12.41 1.26 -10.08
N ASP A 103 -11.41 2.00 -9.61
CA ASP A 103 -10.07 1.45 -9.42
C ASP A 103 -10.01 0.76 -8.05
N ILE A 104 -9.56 -0.48 -8.01
CA ILE A 104 -9.49 -1.27 -6.79
C ILE A 104 -8.05 -1.42 -6.38
N TYR A 105 -7.75 -1.07 -5.13
CA TYR A 105 -6.43 -1.09 -4.54
C TYR A 105 -6.39 -2.04 -3.35
N THR A 106 -5.25 -2.67 -3.14
CA THR A 106 -4.92 -3.38 -1.90
C THR A 106 -3.43 -3.18 -1.60
N LEU A 107 -3.06 -3.38 -0.34
CA LEU A 107 -1.68 -3.35 0.12
C LEU A 107 -1.42 -4.38 1.21
N ASP A 108 -0.15 -4.65 1.44
CA ASP A 108 0.33 -5.40 2.59
C ASP A 108 0.69 -4.40 3.70
N HIS A 109 0.05 -4.53 4.86
CA HIS A 109 0.42 -3.71 6.03
C HIS A 109 1.82 -4.07 6.52
N ARG A 110 2.47 -3.12 7.20
CA ARG A 110 3.80 -3.32 7.80
C ARG A 110 3.86 -4.62 8.61
N GLY A 111 4.87 -5.44 8.35
CA GLY A 111 5.12 -6.69 9.09
C GLY A 111 4.34 -7.90 8.55
N THR A 112 3.93 -7.86 7.29
CA THR A 112 3.33 -8.98 6.53
C THR A 112 4.39 -9.67 5.68
#